data_AF-A0A9W4HT09-F1
#
_entry.id   AF-A0A9W4HT09-F1
#
_cell.length_a   1.000
_cell.length_b   1.000
_cell.length_c   1.000
_cell.angle_alpha   90.00
_cell.angle_beta   90.00
_cell.angle_gamma   90.00
#
_symmetry.space_group_name_H-M   'P 1'
#
loop_
_entity.id
_entity.type
_entity.pdbx_description
1 polymer ?
#
loop_
_entity_poly.entity_id
_entity_poly.type
_entity_poly.pdbx_seq_one_letter_code
_entity_poly.pdbx_strand_id
1 'polypeptide(L)'
;MSSPWERKRAESPGSAAKSEESSDETNHGPKNGFGLQEPSRPSVTPPTTNDTPSPQPRTPPTTIDTEEMSQDLTDDKMTEPEANIKSDERSEDSDMGDGDSDLGDGDAILARGDCRDPAKLTKYGFRPVWHFHLGYPEPTIPLDIQEYLTDGKRRGTSFVGPLRSIAWLAGLDELVEAIDSPVFAIQDSIETVPFGCELTWPVEYHILQGTIPLHIVKKVCPRQFWGPDVDPLPPVQYQCPAGITDKPALYPLAEISAESRLKGPNDKILCARIKSNKNLEVLERQIHRMADGMFESGQFLFRSVHLSVLRCTLAFFIPHVSTNNKDNEFGPGIYTTTSLSASLKYLRSGVGAIMVFRNPALERASVWQPSLRQWEAWVSKWLDRSLVIARGPTPPEYYTADFIQGAISGGQLDPRSARLQVPIQSEDTQVVAVSYRGCEILNDAFYMLIFVGTA
;
A
#
# COMPACT_ATOMS: atom_id res chain seq x y z
N MET A 1 -0.72 -16.70 59.62
CA MET A 1 -0.78 -15.29 59.19
C MET A 1 -1.51 -15.24 57.87
N SER A 2 -2.65 -14.54 57.86
CA SER A 2 -3.52 -14.12 56.75
C SER A 2 -3.97 -15.15 55.69
N SER A 3 -5.14 -15.73 55.97
CA SER A 3 -6.21 -16.09 55.01
C SER A 3 -7.17 -14.88 54.87
N PRO A 4 -8.36 -14.89 54.22
CA PRO A 4 -8.94 -15.59 53.05
C PRO A 4 -9.53 -14.55 52.02
N TRP A 5 -10.21 -14.90 50.93
CA TRP A 5 -11.69 -14.85 50.84
C TRP A 5 -12.25 -15.75 49.71
N GLU A 6 -12.85 -16.87 50.12
CA GLU A 6 -14.01 -17.50 49.46
C GLU A 6 -15.26 -17.25 50.33
N ARG A 7 -16.37 -16.80 49.73
CA ARG A 7 -17.77 -16.99 50.19
C ARG A 7 -18.66 -16.94 48.94
N LYS A 8 -19.29 -18.04 48.53
CA LYS A 8 -20.53 -18.71 49.00
C LYS A 8 -21.82 -18.18 48.34
N ARG A 9 -22.56 -19.17 47.80
CA ARG A 9 -23.90 -19.18 47.16
C ARG A 9 -25.01 -18.52 47.98
N ALA A 10 -26.07 -18.10 47.27
CA ALA A 10 -27.46 -18.45 47.59
C ALA A 10 -28.35 -18.37 46.34
N GLU A 11 -29.21 -19.37 46.16
CA GLU A 11 -30.24 -19.50 45.10
C GLU A 11 -31.62 -19.03 45.60
N SER A 12 -32.51 -18.79 44.62
CA SER A 12 -33.99 -18.93 44.62
C SER A 12 -34.87 -17.77 45.13
N PRO A 13 -36.18 -17.72 44.81
CA PRO A 13 -36.80 -17.70 43.46
C PRO A 13 -38.03 -16.75 43.35
N GLY A 14 -38.52 -16.54 42.11
CA GLY A 14 -39.95 -16.34 41.79
C GLY A 14 -40.57 -14.93 41.94
N SER A 15 -41.21 -14.42 40.88
CA SER A 15 -42.68 -14.31 40.80
C SER A 15 -43.14 -13.58 39.53
N ALA A 16 -44.31 -13.99 39.04
CA ALA A 16 -45.00 -13.52 37.85
C ALA A 16 -46.10 -12.49 38.17
N ALA A 17 -46.39 -11.60 37.23
CA ALA A 17 -47.66 -10.89 36.95
C ALA A 17 -47.38 -10.00 35.72
N LYS A 18 -48.04 -10.03 34.55
CA LYS A 18 -49.45 -10.13 34.14
C LYS A 18 -50.32 -8.95 34.59
N SER A 19 -50.51 -8.00 33.67
CA SER A 19 -51.74 -7.19 33.54
C SER A 19 -51.84 -6.63 32.12
N GLU A 20 -52.88 -7.06 31.43
CA GLU A 20 -53.60 -6.38 30.33
C GLU A 20 -54.13 -5.02 30.87
N GLU A 21 -54.51 -4.00 30.09
CA GLU A 21 -55.60 -3.94 29.12
C GLU A 21 -55.65 -2.51 28.50
N SER A 22 -56.12 -2.41 27.24
CA SER A 22 -57.13 -1.45 26.71
C SER A 22 -56.85 0.08 26.75
N SER A 23 -57.21 0.94 25.80
CA SER A 23 -58.32 0.95 24.83
C SER A 23 -58.07 1.97 23.69
N ASP A 24 -58.60 1.66 22.51
CA ASP A 24 -59.27 2.51 21.49
C ASP A 24 -59.08 4.04 21.46
N GLU A 25 -58.81 4.61 20.28
CA GLU A 25 -59.87 5.27 19.47
C GLU A 25 -59.40 5.70 18.06
N THR A 26 -60.41 5.73 17.20
CA THR A 26 -60.52 6.05 15.77
C THR A 26 -60.06 7.48 15.39
N ASN A 27 -59.64 7.73 14.14
CA ASN A 27 -60.51 8.29 13.09
C ASN A 27 -59.83 8.68 11.75
N HIS A 28 -60.60 8.45 10.67
CA HIS A 28 -60.71 9.09 9.33
C HIS A 28 -59.51 9.54 8.46
N GLY A 29 -59.53 9.09 7.20
CA GLY A 29 -58.70 9.55 6.07
C GLY A 29 -59.05 10.96 5.53
N PRO A 30 -58.57 11.35 4.32
CA PRO A 30 -59.05 10.72 3.10
C PRO A 30 -58.03 10.52 1.97
N LYS A 31 -58.53 9.78 0.98
CA LYS A 31 -58.03 9.46 -0.36
C LYS A 31 -57.51 10.68 -1.13
N ASN A 32 -56.45 10.51 -1.89
CA ASN A 32 -56.26 11.18 -3.18
C ASN A 32 -55.54 10.24 -4.15
N GLY A 33 -56.20 9.97 -5.27
CA GLY A 33 -55.65 9.20 -6.38
C GLY A 33 -55.06 10.13 -7.44
N PHE A 34 -53.92 9.73 -7.98
CA PHE A 34 -53.37 10.06 -9.28
C PHE A 34 -52.54 8.82 -9.64
N GLY A 35 -52.78 8.11 -10.74
CA GLY A 35 -52.87 8.62 -12.10
C GLY A 35 -51.77 7.89 -12.87
N LEU A 36 -52.18 6.89 -13.63
CA LEU A 36 -51.35 6.06 -14.51
C LEU A 36 -50.47 6.90 -15.44
N GLN A 37 -49.19 6.56 -15.57
CA GLN A 37 -48.45 6.73 -16.81
C GLN A 37 -47.28 5.72 -16.88
N GLU A 38 -47.48 4.69 -17.71
CA GLU A 38 -46.43 3.83 -18.22
C GLU A 38 -45.51 4.63 -19.17
N PRO A 39 -44.18 4.56 -19.04
CA PRO A 39 -43.29 4.95 -20.11
C PRO A 39 -43.03 3.76 -21.05
N SER A 40 -43.30 4.02 -22.32
CA SER A 40 -43.24 3.11 -23.46
C SER A 40 -41.84 2.51 -23.69
N ARG A 41 -41.81 1.21 -23.97
CA ARG A 41 -40.65 0.50 -24.56
C ARG A 41 -40.44 0.91 -26.02
N PRO A 42 -39.22 1.27 -26.45
CA PRO A 42 -38.85 1.15 -27.85
C PRO A 42 -38.30 -0.27 -28.14
N SER A 43 -38.99 -0.95 -29.05
CA SER A 43 -38.54 -2.14 -29.75
C SER A 43 -37.59 -1.72 -30.87
N VAL A 44 -36.35 -2.22 -30.88
CA VAL A 44 -35.49 -2.22 -32.08
C VAL A 44 -34.87 -3.60 -32.25
N THR A 45 -35.16 -4.18 -33.41
CA THR A 45 -34.70 -5.45 -33.97
C THR A 45 -33.20 -5.42 -34.35
N PRO A 46 -32.55 -6.59 -34.47
CA PRO A 46 -31.11 -6.70 -34.70
C PRO A 46 -30.77 -6.65 -36.21
N PRO A 47 -29.56 -6.19 -36.59
CA PRO A 47 -29.02 -6.48 -37.91
C PRO A 47 -28.15 -7.75 -37.90
N THR A 48 -28.34 -8.47 -38.99
CA THR A 48 -27.79 -9.74 -39.42
C THR A 48 -26.29 -9.68 -39.76
N THR A 49 -25.63 -10.81 -39.53
CA THR A 49 -24.44 -11.41 -40.18
C THR A 49 -23.75 -10.65 -41.31
N ASN A 50 -22.42 -10.58 -41.27
CA ASN A 50 -21.60 -10.76 -42.48
C ASN A 50 -20.22 -11.36 -42.15
N ASP A 51 -19.74 -12.07 -43.17
CA ASP A 51 -18.71 -13.09 -43.20
C ASP A 51 -17.26 -12.67 -42.92
N THR A 52 -16.54 -13.65 -42.39
CA THR A 52 -15.08 -13.90 -42.42
C THR A 52 -14.41 -13.56 -43.76
N PRO A 53 -13.09 -13.26 -43.79
CA PRO A 53 -12.12 -14.36 -43.96
C PRO A 53 -10.81 -14.23 -43.15
N SER A 54 -10.32 -15.39 -42.70
CA SER A 54 -8.99 -15.63 -42.14
C SER A 54 -7.85 -15.27 -43.10
N PRO A 55 -6.66 -14.97 -42.57
CA PRO A 55 -5.43 -15.45 -43.18
C PRO A 55 -4.55 -16.29 -42.24
N GLN A 56 -3.83 -17.19 -42.91
CA GLN A 56 -3.01 -18.31 -42.49
C GLN A 56 -1.76 -18.01 -41.63
N PRO A 57 -1.16 -19.06 -41.03
CA PRO A 57 -0.12 -18.96 -40.01
C PRO A 57 1.28 -18.70 -40.60
N ARG A 58 2.08 -17.88 -39.90
CA ARG A 58 3.52 -17.73 -40.16
C ARG A 58 4.33 -18.74 -39.36
N THR A 59 5.25 -19.38 -40.07
CA THR A 59 6.29 -20.31 -39.62
C THR A 59 7.35 -19.62 -38.72
N PRO A 60 8.03 -20.37 -37.84
CA PRO A 60 9.12 -19.85 -37.00
C PRO A 60 10.50 -19.99 -37.69
N PRO A 61 11.47 -19.11 -37.39
CA PRO A 61 12.86 -19.35 -37.72
C PRO A 61 13.61 -20.04 -36.57
N THR A 62 14.13 -21.22 -36.92
CA THR A 62 15.52 -21.71 -36.79
C THR A 62 16.38 -21.34 -35.57
N THR A 63 16.74 -22.43 -34.88
CA THR A 63 17.91 -22.73 -34.04
C THR A 63 19.21 -22.02 -34.41
N ILE A 64 19.95 -21.55 -33.40
CA ILE A 64 21.40 -21.37 -33.44
C ILE A 64 21.96 -22.05 -32.20
N ASP A 65 22.63 -23.18 -32.42
CA ASP A 65 23.62 -23.80 -31.54
C ASP A 65 24.96 -23.09 -31.78
N THR A 66 25.70 -22.73 -30.72
CA THR A 66 27.18 -22.77 -30.73
C THR A 66 27.74 -22.79 -29.29
N GLU A 67 28.23 -23.97 -28.90
CA GLU A 67 29.50 -24.29 -28.21
C GLU A 67 30.15 -23.24 -27.29
N GLU A 68 30.34 -23.56 -26.00
CA GLU A 68 31.56 -24.18 -25.45
C GLU A 68 32.85 -23.39 -25.72
N MET A 69 33.34 -22.68 -24.70
CA MET A 69 34.77 -22.39 -24.56
C MET A 69 35.17 -22.48 -23.09
N SER A 70 35.78 -23.62 -22.77
CA SER A 70 36.57 -23.89 -21.57
C SER A 70 37.95 -23.20 -21.67
N GLN A 71 38.71 -23.28 -20.57
CA GLN A 71 40.14 -22.95 -20.37
C GLN A 71 40.41 -21.59 -19.71
N ASP A 72 41.32 -21.45 -18.75
CA ASP A 72 42.09 -22.40 -17.94
C ASP A 72 42.66 -21.62 -16.75
N LEU A 73 43.02 -22.35 -15.72
CA LEU A 73 43.69 -21.92 -14.50
C LEU A 73 45.11 -21.42 -14.79
N THR A 74 45.59 -20.43 -14.04
CA THR A 74 46.96 -20.47 -13.52
C THR A 74 47.06 -19.74 -12.17
N ASP A 75 47.57 -20.50 -11.20
CA ASP A 75 48.20 -20.05 -9.96
C ASP A 75 49.40 -19.12 -10.26
N ASP A 76 49.72 -18.19 -9.36
CA ASP A 76 50.78 -18.40 -8.36
C ASP A 76 51.32 -17.06 -7.79
N LYS A 77 51.76 -17.16 -6.54
CA LYS A 77 52.75 -16.35 -5.81
C LYS A 77 52.40 -15.02 -5.13
N MET A 78 52.31 -15.17 -3.81
CA MET A 78 52.81 -14.22 -2.81
C MET A 78 54.24 -13.75 -3.10
N THR A 79 54.52 -12.46 -2.90
CA THR A 79 55.78 -11.99 -2.29
C THR A 79 55.56 -10.58 -1.71
N GLU A 80 55.73 -10.42 -0.39
CA GLU A 80 56.06 -9.13 0.22
C GLU A 80 57.48 -8.71 -0.22
N PRO A 81 57.78 -7.41 -0.30
CA PRO A 81 58.69 -6.90 0.74
C PRO A 81 58.44 -5.46 1.19
N GLU A 82 59.11 -5.17 2.31
CA GLU A 82 59.18 -3.97 3.11
C GLU A 82 59.65 -2.69 2.40
N ALA A 83 59.20 -1.57 2.96
CA ALA A 83 59.80 -0.24 3.09
C ALA A 83 60.89 0.20 2.09
N ASN A 84 60.58 1.24 1.31
CA ASN A 84 61.57 2.22 0.93
C ASN A 84 60.97 3.64 0.84
N ILE A 85 61.46 4.51 1.72
CA ILE A 85 61.17 5.94 1.75
C ILE A 85 61.91 6.59 0.57
N LYS A 86 61.16 7.13 -0.39
CA LYS A 86 61.65 8.15 -1.31
C LYS A 86 60.63 9.28 -1.42
N SER A 87 61.08 10.42 -0.93
CA SER A 87 60.58 11.75 -1.23
C SER A 87 60.70 12.01 -2.73
N ASP A 88 59.56 12.19 -3.41
CA ASP A 88 59.50 12.76 -4.75
C ASP A 88 58.43 13.87 -4.79
N GLU A 89 58.96 15.08 -4.83
CA GLU A 89 58.58 16.23 -5.65
C GLU A 89 57.10 16.37 -6.04
N ARG A 90 56.48 17.39 -5.44
CA ARG A 90 55.27 18.07 -5.90
C ARG A 90 55.37 18.40 -7.40
N SER A 91 54.60 17.68 -8.21
CA SER A 91 54.06 18.22 -9.45
C SER A 91 52.84 19.08 -9.11
N GLU A 92 53.05 20.39 -9.16
CA GLU A 92 52.00 21.39 -9.25
C GLU A 92 51.32 21.24 -10.62
N ASP A 93 50.24 20.46 -10.67
CA ASP A 93 49.24 20.50 -11.74
C ASP A 93 47.93 19.95 -11.18
N SER A 94 47.33 20.71 -10.27
CA SER A 94 45.90 20.59 -9.97
C SER A 94 45.24 21.86 -10.47
N ASP A 95 44.61 21.75 -11.63
CA ASP A 95 43.59 22.65 -12.14
C ASP A 95 42.43 22.66 -11.13
N MET A 96 42.60 23.48 -10.08
CA MET A 96 41.61 23.77 -9.04
C MET A 96 40.55 24.66 -9.69
N GLY A 97 39.65 24.03 -10.43
CA GLY A 97 38.33 24.59 -10.65
C GLY A 97 37.70 24.82 -9.28
N ASP A 98 37.71 26.07 -8.83
CA ASP A 98 37.07 26.61 -7.63
C ASP A 98 35.53 26.55 -7.79
N GLY A 99 35.04 25.34 -8.08
CA GLY A 99 33.64 25.01 -8.24
C GLY A 99 33.03 24.99 -6.85
N ASP A 100 32.35 26.08 -6.51
CA ASP A 100 31.55 26.25 -5.30
C ASP A 100 30.81 24.94 -4.96
N SER A 101 31.36 24.13 -4.06
CA SER A 101 30.89 22.76 -3.78
C SER A 101 29.44 22.74 -3.27
N ASP A 102 28.96 23.90 -2.83
CA ASP A 102 27.61 24.16 -2.35
C ASP A 102 26.58 24.32 -3.48
N LEU A 103 27.03 24.50 -4.74
CA LEU A 103 26.20 24.41 -5.95
C LEU A 103 26.08 22.99 -6.50
N GLY A 104 26.71 22.01 -5.84
CA GLY A 104 26.56 20.61 -6.19
C GLY A 104 25.10 20.17 -6.10
N ASP A 105 24.75 19.19 -6.95
CA ASP A 105 23.49 18.44 -6.86
C ASP A 105 23.23 18.03 -5.40
N GLY A 106 22.06 18.37 -4.87
CA GLY A 106 21.67 18.05 -3.50
C GLY A 106 21.79 16.56 -3.19
N ASP A 107 21.51 15.70 -4.17
CA ASP A 107 21.67 14.26 -4.03
C ASP A 107 23.14 13.84 -3.83
N ALA A 108 24.08 14.57 -4.44
CA ALA A 108 25.52 14.33 -4.26
C ALA A 108 26.02 14.82 -2.90
N ILE A 109 25.42 15.88 -2.33
CA ILE A 109 25.71 16.33 -0.96
C ILE A 109 25.20 15.29 0.04
N LEU A 110 23.94 14.88 -0.11
CA LEU A 110 23.32 13.86 0.74
C LEU A 110 24.08 12.53 0.69
N ALA A 111 24.51 12.07 -0.49
CA ALA A 111 25.25 10.82 -0.65
C ALA A 111 26.65 10.84 0.00
N ARG A 112 27.28 12.01 0.13
CA ARG A 112 28.57 12.16 0.80
C ARG A 112 28.45 12.21 2.33
N GLY A 113 27.26 12.48 2.86
CA GLY A 113 27.07 12.76 4.29
C GLY A 113 27.67 14.11 4.72
N ASP A 114 28.00 14.97 3.75
CA ASP A 114 28.50 16.33 3.99
C ASP A 114 27.32 17.32 4.10
N CYS A 115 27.62 18.56 4.50
CA CYS A 115 26.65 19.65 4.48
C CYS A 115 27.15 20.84 3.67
N ARG A 116 26.22 21.63 3.11
CA ARG A 116 26.54 22.92 2.50
C ARG A 116 27.01 23.91 3.56
N ASP A 117 27.80 24.90 3.14
CA ASP A 117 28.30 25.95 4.05
C ASP A 117 27.14 26.81 4.64
N PRO A 118 26.93 26.81 5.98
CA PRO A 118 25.93 27.65 6.63
C PRO A 118 26.11 29.15 6.39
N ALA A 119 27.34 29.62 6.15
CA ALA A 119 27.61 31.03 5.87
C ALA A 119 27.01 31.49 4.53
N LYS A 120 26.68 30.57 3.62
CA LYS A 120 26.13 30.87 2.29
C LYS A 120 24.61 30.89 2.24
N LEU A 121 23.90 30.57 3.32
CA LEU A 121 22.42 30.55 3.33
C LEU A 121 21.80 31.82 2.75
N THR A 122 22.22 32.99 3.25
CA THR A 122 21.69 34.29 2.81
C THR A 122 21.98 34.57 1.33
N LYS A 123 23.15 34.14 0.83
CA LYS A 123 23.53 34.27 -0.60
C LYS A 123 22.53 33.54 -1.50
N TYR A 124 21.96 32.43 -1.03
CA TYR A 124 21.01 31.60 -1.77
C TYR A 124 19.54 31.87 -1.42
N GLY A 125 19.24 32.96 -0.70
CA GLY A 125 17.87 33.34 -0.36
C GLY A 125 17.25 32.50 0.77
N PHE A 126 18.07 31.76 1.51
CA PHE A 126 17.65 31.07 2.72
C PHE A 126 17.92 31.94 3.93
N ARG A 127 17.06 31.82 4.93
CA ARG A 127 17.25 32.50 6.20
C ARG A 127 18.38 31.84 7.00
N PRO A 128 19.25 32.60 7.68
CA PRO A 128 20.32 32.02 8.48
C PRO A 128 19.83 31.08 9.58
N VAL A 129 20.71 30.16 9.97
CA VAL A 129 20.53 29.26 11.12
C VAL A 129 21.55 29.61 12.20
N TRP A 130 21.20 29.37 13.46
CA TRP A 130 22.17 29.37 14.55
C TRP A 130 22.97 28.07 14.51
N HIS A 131 24.29 28.15 14.51
CA HIS A 131 25.20 27.01 14.50
C HIS A 131 26.04 26.97 15.78
N PHE A 132 26.24 25.78 16.36
CA PHE A 132 26.92 25.63 17.65
C PHE A 132 28.32 26.26 17.71
N HIS A 133 29.10 26.15 16.62
CA HIS A 133 30.47 26.69 16.58
C HIS A 133 30.56 28.14 16.08
N LEU A 134 29.62 28.56 15.22
CA LEU A 134 29.69 29.86 14.53
C LEU A 134 28.72 30.89 15.11
N GLY A 135 27.79 30.46 15.96
CA GLY A 135 26.68 31.27 16.43
C GLY A 135 25.68 31.57 15.32
N TYR A 136 24.96 32.68 15.47
CA TYR A 136 24.12 33.25 14.42
C TYR A 136 24.95 34.29 13.65
N PRO A 137 24.93 34.33 12.31
CA PRO A 137 25.84 35.18 11.54
C PRO A 137 25.48 36.68 11.59
N GLU A 138 24.27 37.04 12.04
CA GLU A 138 23.83 38.42 12.16
C GLU A 138 23.92 38.92 13.61
N PRO A 139 23.99 40.25 13.84
CA PRO A 139 24.12 40.82 15.19
C PRO A 139 22.94 40.51 16.12
N THR A 140 21.75 40.26 15.56
CA THR A 140 20.52 40.02 16.32
C THR A 140 19.93 38.67 15.92
N ILE A 141 19.73 37.79 16.90
CA ILE A 141 19.05 36.51 16.69
C ILE A 141 17.54 36.78 16.65
N PRO A 142 16.82 36.34 15.59
CA PRO A 142 15.37 36.44 15.54
C PRO A 142 14.68 35.74 16.72
N LEU A 143 13.54 36.28 17.18
CA LEU A 143 12.85 35.84 18.40
C LEU A 143 12.42 34.37 18.36
N ASP A 144 11.94 33.91 17.21
CA ASP A 144 11.51 32.53 16.97
C ASP A 144 12.66 31.52 16.98
N ILE A 145 13.89 31.92 16.66
CA ILE A 145 15.10 31.09 16.88
C ILE A 145 15.57 31.22 18.33
N GLN A 146 15.48 32.42 18.90
CA GLN A 146 15.89 32.70 20.27
C GLN A 146 15.07 31.92 21.30
N GLU A 147 13.79 31.66 21.05
CA GLU A 147 12.92 30.81 21.89
C GLU A 147 13.52 29.42 22.15
N TYR A 148 14.30 28.92 21.20
CA TYR A 148 14.97 27.62 21.29
C TYR A 148 16.38 27.71 21.86
N LEU A 149 16.84 28.88 22.32
CA LEU A 149 18.18 29.11 22.89
C LEU A 149 18.06 29.67 24.31
N THR A 150 18.88 29.20 25.25
CA THR A 150 19.00 29.77 26.60
C THR A 150 20.24 30.66 26.66
N ASP A 151 20.08 31.97 26.86
CA ASP A 151 21.19 32.94 26.85
C ASP A 151 22.01 32.95 25.54
N GLY A 152 21.34 32.74 24.40
CA GLY A 152 21.98 32.71 23.07
C GLY A 152 22.81 31.45 22.81
N LYS A 153 22.72 30.44 23.69
CA LYS A 153 23.34 29.13 23.54
C LYS A 153 22.32 28.03 23.83
N ARG A 154 22.44 26.87 23.18
CA ARG A 154 21.75 25.66 23.62
C ARG A 154 22.75 24.54 23.80
N ARG A 155 22.82 24.00 25.03
CA ARG A 155 23.62 22.80 25.29
C ARG A 155 22.94 21.62 24.58
N GLY A 156 23.69 20.92 23.75
CA GLY A 156 23.22 19.70 23.08
C GLY A 156 22.51 19.88 21.74
N THR A 157 22.69 21.02 21.06
CA THR A 157 22.12 21.26 19.72
C THR A 157 23.20 21.82 18.79
N SER A 158 23.34 21.26 17.59
CA SER A 158 24.26 21.68 16.53
C SER A 158 23.68 22.83 15.69
N PHE A 159 22.38 22.77 15.37
CA PHE A 159 21.70 23.76 14.52
C PHE A 159 20.32 24.11 15.07
N VAL A 160 19.94 25.39 14.94
CA VAL A 160 18.57 25.88 15.18
C VAL A 160 18.19 26.85 14.07
N GLY A 161 17.07 26.60 13.39
CA GLY A 161 16.58 27.51 12.36
C GLY A 161 15.43 26.92 11.53
N PRO A 162 15.00 27.63 10.48
CA PRO A 162 13.91 27.17 9.63
C PRO A 162 14.21 25.82 8.99
N LEU A 163 13.22 24.93 8.94
CA LEU A 163 13.30 23.61 8.32
C LEU A 163 13.81 23.72 6.88
N ARG A 164 13.35 24.72 6.13
CA ARG A 164 13.78 24.98 4.75
C ARG A 164 15.29 25.23 4.65
N SER A 165 15.84 26.03 5.56
CA SER A 165 17.28 26.30 5.60
C SER A 165 18.09 25.07 6.01
N ILE A 166 17.61 24.30 6.98
CA ILE A 166 18.26 23.04 7.40
C ILE A 166 18.22 21.99 6.28
N ALA A 167 17.09 21.87 5.58
CA ALA A 167 16.92 20.97 4.43
C ALA A 167 17.90 21.33 3.31
N TRP A 168 18.05 22.63 3.00
CA TRP A 168 19.02 23.08 2.02
C TRP A 168 20.46 22.75 2.42
N LEU A 169 20.83 22.91 3.70
CA LEU A 169 22.16 22.53 4.19
C LEU A 169 22.42 21.02 4.05
N ALA A 170 21.38 20.20 4.22
CA ALA A 170 21.45 18.75 4.07
C ALA A 170 21.46 18.28 2.59
N GLY A 171 21.35 19.19 1.62
CA GLY A 171 21.21 18.82 0.21
C GLY A 171 19.81 18.31 -0.18
N LEU A 172 18.78 18.56 0.64
CA LEU A 172 17.40 18.12 0.38
C LEU A 172 16.62 19.17 -0.42
N ASP A 173 17.06 19.45 -1.64
CA ASP A 173 16.46 20.50 -2.49
C ASP A 173 14.98 20.24 -2.80
N GLU A 174 14.59 18.97 -3.00
CA GLU A 174 13.18 18.58 -3.19
C GLU A 174 12.30 18.89 -1.96
N LEU A 175 12.88 18.88 -0.75
CA LEU A 175 12.16 19.23 0.47
C LEU A 175 11.95 20.74 0.58
N VAL A 176 12.92 21.53 0.12
CA VAL A 176 12.77 23.00 -0.03
C VAL A 176 11.62 23.30 -0.98
N GLU A 177 11.59 22.67 -2.16
CA GLU A 177 10.50 22.84 -3.13
C GLU A 177 9.15 22.40 -2.56
N ALA A 178 9.12 21.32 -1.76
CA ALA A 178 7.91 20.85 -1.11
C ALA A 178 7.40 21.85 -0.06
N ILE A 179 8.28 22.51 0.69
CA ILE A 179 7.92 23.55 1.68
C ILE A 179 7.36 24.79 1.00
N ASP A 180 7.93 25.20 -0.13
CA ASP A 180 7.49 26.40 -0.86
C ASP A 180 6.17 26.18 -1.63
N SER A 181 5.78 24.93 -1.86
CA SER A 181 4.61 24.59 -2.64
C SER A 181 3.35 24.46 -1.76
N PRO A 182 2.27 25.21 -2.07
CA PRO A 182 1.02 25.15 -1.31
C PRO A 182 0.26 23.82 -1.48
N VAL A 183 0.72 22.95 -2.39
CA VAL A 183 0.14 21.62 -2.59
C VAL A 183 0.54 20.68 -1.45
N PHE A 184 1.70 20.90 -0.84
CA PHE A 184 2.19 20.02 0.19
C PHE A 184 1.75 20.42 1.59
N ALA A 185 1.78 19.38 2.41
CA ALA A 185 1.40 19.33 3.79
C ALA A 185 2.37 20.04 4.75
N ILE A 186 3.66 20.08 4.37
CA ILE A 186 4.78 20.50 5.19
C ILE A 186 4.84 22.04 5.29
N GLN A 187 5.31 22.54 6.43
CA GLN A 187 5.44 23.97 6.71
C GLN A 187 6.89 24.26 7.11
N ASP A 188 7.31 25.51 6.90
CA ASP A 188 8.63 25.97 7.34
C ASP A 188 8.59 26.33 8.84
N SER A 189 8.77 25.34 9.71
CA SER A 189 8.89 25.50 11.16
C SER A 189 10.33 25.73 11.60
N ILE A 190 10.52 26.33 12.79
CA ILE A 190 11.84 26.38 13.43
C ILE A 190 12.15 25.01 14.03
N GLU A 191 13.24 24.40 13.58
CA GLU A 191 13.68 23.08 13.97
C GLU A 191 15.01 23.11 14.72
N THR A 192 15.26 22.06 15.48
CA THR A 192 16.52 21.88 16.23
C THR A 192 17.18 20.56 15.86
N VAL A 193 18.47 20.61 15.53
CA VAL A 193 19.30 19.42 15.27
C VAL A 193 20.18 19.16 16.49
N PRO A 194 19.97 18.07 17.25
CA PRO A 194 20.79 17.78 18.43
C PRO A 194 22.27 17.59 18.10
N PHE A 195 23.13 17.79 19.10
CA PHE A 195 24.56 17.57 18.93
C PHE A 195 24.85 16.08 18.66
N GLY A 196 25.63 15.80 17.61
CA GLY A 196 25.92 14.44 17.16
C GLY A 196 24.86 13.81 16.26
N CYS A 197 23.76 14.51 15.97
CA CYS A 197 22.77 14.09 14.97
C CYS A 197 23.07 14.71 13.60
N GLU A 198 22.65 14.03 12.54
CA GLU A 198 22.71 14.53 11.17
C GLU A 198 21.69 15.66 10.92
N LEU A 199 21.93 16.50 9.90
CA LEU A 199 21.00 17.57 9.51
C LEU A 199 19.63 17.05 9.03
N THR A 200 19.55 15.77 8.67
CA THR A 200 18.32 15.05 8.34
C THR A 200 17.45 14.76 9.57
N TRP A 201 17.95 14.96 10.80
CA TRP A 201 17.21 14.67 12.04
C TRP A 201 15.79 15.25 12.11
N PRO A 202 15.54 16.54 11.79
CA PRO A 202 14.19 17.09 11.86
C PRO A 202 13.24 16.44 10.83
N VAL A 203 13.81 15.92 9.73
CA VAL A 203 13.05 15.26 8.66
C VAL A 203 12.36 14.01 9.19
N GLU A 204 12.99 13.26 10.10
CA GLU A 204 12.39 12.04 10.69
C GLU A 204 11.06 12.33 11.39
N TYR A 205 10.97 13.42 12.15
CA TYR A 205 9.73 13.82 12.80
C TYR A 205 8.62 14.07 11.77
N HIS A 206 8.92 14.79 10.69
CA HIS A 206 7.95 15.09 9.63
C HIS A 206 7.61 13.87 8.76
N ILE A 207 8.51 12.89 8.66
CA ILE A 207 8.23 11.57 8.08
C ILE A 207 7.17 10.86 8.92
N LEU A 208 7.35 10.81 10.25
CA LEU A 208 6.40 10.19 11.17
C LEU A 208 5.03 10.89 11.16
N GLN A 209 4.99 12.21 10.92
CA GLN A 209 3.75 12.97 10.76
C GLN A 209 3.10 12.81 9.37
N GLY A 210 3.74 12.13 8.43
CA GLY A 210 3.23 11.96 7.06
C GLY A 210 3.16 13.28 6.27
N THR A 211 3.97 14.28 6.63
CA THR A 211 3.97 15.58 5.95
C THR A 211 4.99 15.66 4.81
N ILE A 212 5.94 14.72 4.77
CA ILE A 212 7.00 14.67 3.75
C ILE A 212 6.60 13.71 2.61
N PRO A 213 6.70 14.15 1.35
CA PRO A 213 6.51 13.27 0.20
C PRO A 213 7.41 12.02 0.25
N LEU A 214 6.83 10.82 0.06
CA LEU A 214 7.53 9.53 0.15
C LEU A 214 8.80 9.39 -0.73
N HIS A 215 8.98 10.21 -1.78
CA HIS A 215 10.18 10.15 -2.61
C HIS A 215 11.39 10.75 -1.89
N ILE A 216 11.19 11.84 -1.14
CA ILE A 216 12.18 12.46 -0.26
C ILE A 216 12.51 11.52 0.91
N VAL A 217 11.48 10.88 1.50
CA VAL A 217 11.66 9.88 2.57
C VAL A 217 12.60 8.75 2.14
N LYS A 218 12.47 8.27 0.90
CA LYS A 218 13.35 7.22 0.37
C LYS A 218 14.82 7.66 0.19
N LYS A 219 15.07 8.96 0.03
CA LYS A 219 16.42 9.52 -0.04
C LYS A 219 17.04 9.63 1.36
N VAL A 220 16.26 10.11 2.32
CA VAL A 220 16.73 10.40 3.70
C VAL A 220 16.82 9.15 4.57
N CYS A 221 15.91 8.21 4.40
CA CYS A 221 15.93 6.92 5.07
C CYS A 221 16.32 5.84 4.05
N PRO A 222 17.63 5.63 3.77
CA PRO A 222 18.03 4.43 3.05
C PRO A 222 17.48 3.21 3.79
N ARG A 223 17.04 2.19 3.03
CA ARG A 223 16.21 1.04 3.45
C ARG A 223 16.52 0.38 4.80
N GLN A 224 17.70 0.62 5.38
CA GLN A 224 18.14 0.10 6.68
C GLN A 224 17.23 0.48 7.86
N PHE A 225 16.65 1.69 7.90
CA PHE A 225 15.74 2.08 8.99
C PHE A 225 14.36 1.42 8.95
N TRP A 226 13.93 0.95 7.77
CA TRP A 226 12.67 0.22 7.58
C TRP A 226 12.88 -1.30 7.49
N GLY A 227 14.05 -1.78 7.93
CA GLY A 227 14.39 -3.19 8.14
C GLY A 227 14.28 -4.12 6.92
N PRO A 228 15.40 -4.48 6.29
CA PRO A 228 15.52 -5.74 5.56
C PRO A 228 15.93 -6.91 6.47
N ASP A 229 16.33 -6.66 7.72
CA ASP A 229 17.02 -7.65 8.58
C ASP A 229 16.14 -8.34 9.64
N VAL A 230 14.82 -8.29 9.49
CA VAL A 230 14.08 -9.49 9.89
C VAL A 230 14.25 -10.42 8.70
N ASP A 231 15.31 -11.21 8.71
CA ASP A 231 15.52 -12.32 7.77
C ASP A 231 14.13 -12.94 7.53
N PRO A 232 13.51 -12.73 6.35
CA PRO A 232 12.24 -13.37 6.10
C PRO A 232 12.61 -14.84 6.11
N LEU A 233 12.20 -15.56 7.17
CA LEU A 233 12.29 -17.01 7.27
C LEU A 233 12.16 -17.55 5.85
N PRO A 234 13.17 -18.28 5.33
CA PRO A 234 13.31 -18.56 3.91
C PRO A 234 11.93 -18.93 3.41
N PRO A 235 11.33 -18.12 2.50
CA PRO A 235 9.91 -18.18 2.25
C PRO A 235 9.62 -19.59 1.81
N VAL A 236 9.03 -20.38 2.71
CA VAL A 236 8.65 -21.74 2.40
C VAL A 236 7.73 -21.60 1.21
N GLN A 237 8.23 -22.00 0.04
CA GLN A 237 7.57 -21.75 -1.23
C GLN A 237 6.24 -22.49 -1.17
N TYR A 238 5.17 -21.74 -0.95
CA TYR A 238 3.83 -22.30 -0.98
C TYR A 238 3.53 -22.62 -2.43
N GLN A 239 3.35 -23.90 -2.75
CA GLN A 239 3.10 -24.41 -4.09
C GLN A 239 1.69 -24.98 -4.16
N CYS A 240 1.14 -25.04 -5.38
CA CYS A 240 -0.10 -25.76 -5.64
C CYS A 240 0.10 -27.26 -5.28
N PRO A 241 -0.74 -27.87 -4.43
CA PRO A 241 -0.67 -29.30 -4.16
C PRO A 241 -0.73 -30.13 -5.44
N ALA A 242 0.13 -31.14 -5.55
CA ALA A 242 0.31 -31.93 -6.78
C ALA A 242 -0.96 -32.64 -7.28
N GLY A 243 -1.93 -32.91 -6.40
CA GLY A 243 -3.21 -33.54 -6.75
C GLY A 243 -4.20 -32.64 -7.48
N ILE A 244 -4.00 -31.31 -7.47
CA ILE A 244 -4.95 -30.37 -8.05
C ILE A 244 -4.74 -30.26 -9.56
N THR A 245 -5.80 -30.60 -10.30
CA THR A 245 -5.80 -30.64 -11.78
C THR A 245 -6.56 -29.45 -12.37
N ASP A 246 -6.65 -29.41 -13.70
CA ASP A 246 -7.41 -28.41 -14.46
C ASP A 246 -8.93 -28.59 -14.41
N LYS A 247 -9.41 -29.63 -13.74
CA LYS A 247 -10.84 -29.86 -13.50
C LYS A 247 -11.20 -29.48 -12.06
N PRO A 248 -12.22 -28.63 -11.85
CA PRO A 248 -12.73 -28.34 -10.52
C PRO A 248 -13.10 -29.60 -9.76
N ALA A 249 -12.52 -29.80 -8.58
CA ALA A 249 -12.85 -30.90 -7.68
C ALA A 249 -12.80 -30.46 -6.21
N LEU A 250 -13.52 -31.16 -5.33
CA LEU A 250 -13.54 -30.86 -3.90
C LEU A 250 -12.33 -31.47 -3.19
N TYR A 251 -11.57 -30.65 -2.49
CA TYR A 251 -10.43 -31.08 -1.66
C TYR A 251 -10.67 -30.67 -0.20
N PRO A 252 -10.30 -31.52 0.78
CA PRO A 252 -10.22 -31.10 2.16
C PRO A 252 -9.28 -29.91 2.30
N LEU A 253 -9.70 -28.87 3.02
CA LEU A 253 -8.90 -27.66 3.12
C LEU A 253 -7.55 -27.89 3.81
N ALA A 254 -7.48 -28.89 4.71
CA ALA A 254 -6.24 -29.34 5.34
C ALA A 254 -5.22 -29.95 4.35
N GLU A 255 -5.66 -30.51 3.21
CA GLU A 255 -4.76 -30.97 2.14
C GLU A 255 -4.21 -29.80 1.30
N ILE A 256 -4.90 -28.67 1.32
CA ILE A 256 -4.47 -27.44 0.65
C ILE A 256 -3.50 -26.66 1.53
N SER A 257 -3.84 -26.47 2.81
CA SER A 257 -2.98 -25.85 3.82
C SER A 257 -3.27 -26.48 5.18
N ALA A 258 -2.28 -27.18 5.73
CA ALA A 258 -2.40 -27.83 7.03
C ALA A 258 -2.64 -26.82 8.17
N GLU A 259 -2.19 -25.59 8.00
CA GLU A 259 -2.36 -24.49 8.95
C GLU A 259 -3.66 -23.71 8.75
N SER A 260 -4.50 -24.11 7.79
CA SER A 260 -5.74 -23.40 7.50
C SER A 260 -6.64 -23.36 8.73
N ARG A 261 -7.02 -22.15 9.13
CA ARG A 261 -8.04 -21.90 10.16
C ARG A 261 -9.37 -21.51 9.57
N LEU A 262 -9.45 -21.47 8.24
CA LEU A 262 -10.70 -21.25 7.55
C LEU A 262 -11.59 -22.47 7.67
N LYS A 263 -12.86 -22.21 8.00
CA LYS A 263 -13.88 -23.24 8.13
C LYS A 263 -13.46 -24.35 9.13
N GLY A 264 -14.29 -25.37 9.30
CA GLY A 264 -13.99 -26.53 10.13
C GLY A 264 -12.95 -27.47 9.49
N PRO A 265 -12.32 -28.35 10.29
CA PRO A 265 -11.24 -29.25 9.82
C PRO A 265 -11.68 -30.26 8.75
N ASN A 266 -12.99 -30.53 8.63
CA ASN A 266 -13.57 -31.45 7.65
C ASN A 266 -14.13 -30.73 6.42
N ASP A 267 -14.02 -29.40 6.35
CA ASP A 267 -14.58 -28.65 5.25
C ASP A 267 -13.78 -28.85 3.97
N LYS A 268 -14.54 -28.94 2.87
CA LYS A 268 -14.00 -29.10 1.53
C LYS A 268 -14.19 -27.80 0.75
N ILE A 269 -13.22 -27.50 -0.09
CA ILE A 269 -13.29 -26.38 -1.03
C ILE A 269 -13.08 -26.88 -2.45
N LEU A 270 -13.73 -26.23 -3.40
CA LEU A 270 -13.52 -26.51 -4.81
C LEU A 270 -12.13 -25.96 -5.20
N CYS A 271 -11.27 -26.81 -5.76
CA CYS A 271 -9.98 -26.37 -6.29
C CYS A 271 -9.83 -26.76 -7.75
N ALA A 272 -9.12 -25.91 -8.48
CA ALA A 272 -8.64 -26.18 -9.82
C ALA A 272 -7.26 -25.53 -10.01
N ARG A 273 -6.53 -25.98 -11.02
CA ARG A 273 -5.24 -25.46 -11.42
C ARG A 273 -5.30 -25.05 -12.89
N ILE A 274 -4.80 -23.87 -13.20
CA ILE A 274 -4.73 -23.37 -14.56
C ILE A 274 -3.32 -22.92 -14.90
N LYS A 275 -2.92 -23.14 -16.15
CA LYS A 275 -1.63 -22.69 -16.64
C LYS A 275 -1.63 -21.17 -16.74
N SER A 276 -0.57 -20.54 -16.26
CA SER A 276 -0.38 -19.10 -16.37
C SER A 276 -0.32 -18.64 -17.83
N ASN A 277 -0.86 -17.45 -18.09
CA ASN A 277 -0.76 -16.79 -19.38
C ASN A 277 -0.45 -15.32 -19.17
N LYS A 278 0.55 -14.80 -19.91
CA LYS A 278 0.91 -13.37 -19.88
C LYS A 278 -0.22 -12.49 -20.44
N ASN A 279 -1.03 -13.03 -21.35
CA ASN A 279 -2.23 -12.37 -21.83
C ASN A 279 -3.39 -12.69 -20.89
N LEU A 280 -3.80 -11.68 -20.10
CA LEU A 280 -4.85 -11.83 -19.08
C LEU A 280 -6.22 -12.15 -19.68
N GLU A 281 -6.56 -11.66 -20.87
CA GLU A 281 -7.82 -11.98 -21.55
C GLU A 281 -7.88 -13.45 -21.98
N VAL A 282 -6.72 -14.03 -22.36
CA VAL A 282 -6.62 -15.46 -22.66
C VAL A 282 -6.76 -16.27 -21.37
N LEU A 283 -6.10 -15.83 -20.28
CA LEU A 283 -6.22 -16.47 -18.96
C LEU A 283 -7.66 -16.45 -18.45
N GLU A 284 -8.33 -15.31 -18.54
CA GLU A 284 -9.73 -15.13 -18.16
C GLU A 284 -10.65 -16.09 -18.94
N ARG A 285 -10.50 -16.17 -20.27
CA ARG A 285 -11.25 -17.13 -21.09
C ARG A 285 -10.92 -18.59 -20.75
N GLN A 286 -9.69 -18.91 -20.34
CA GLN A 286 -9.34 -20.24 -19.86
C GLN A 286 -10.04 -20.54 -18.54
N ILE A 287 -10.09 -19.58 -17.61
CA ILE A 287 -10.79 -19.71 -16.32
C ILE A 287 -12.28 -19.93 -16.54
N HIS A 288 -12.93 -19.14 -17.40
CA HIS A 288 -14.35 -19.33 -17.72
C HIS A 288 -14.65 -20.69 -18.34
N ARG A 289 -13.80 -21.17 -19.27
CA ARG A 289 -13.94 -22.51 -19.86
C ARG A 289 -13.77 -23.62 -18.83
N MET A 290 -12.80 -23.48 -17.92
CA MET A 290 -12.55 -24.44 -16.85
C MET A 290 -13.71 -24.49 -15.84
N ALA A 291 -14.30 -23.33 -15.56
CA ALA A 291 -15.44 -23.21 -14.65
C ALA A 291 -16.75 -23.73 -15.25
N ASP A 292 -16.83 -24.00 -16.56
CA ASP A 292 -17.98 -24.63 -17.23
C ASP A 292 -19.35 -24.06 -16.80
N GLY A 293 -19.53 -22.74 -16.93
CA GLY A 293 -20.77 -22.07 -16.56
C GLY A 293 -20.99 -21.84 -15.06
N MET A 294 -20.11 -22.31 -14.17
CA MET A 294 -20.23 -22.09 -12.71
C MET A 294 -20.31 -20.60 -12.32
N PHE A 295 -19.77 -19.70 -13.15
CA PHE A 295 -19.81 -18.25 -12.92
C PHE A 295 -21.01 -17.54 -13.55
N GLU A 296 -21.80 -18.21 -14.40
CA GLU A 296 -22.91 -17.57 -15.12
C GLU A 296 -24.15 -17.37 -14.25
N SER A 297 -24.29 -18.17 -13.19
CA SER A 297 -25.50 -18.20 -12.35
C SER A 297 -25.45 -17.31 -11.11
N GLY A 298 -24.37 -16.56 -10.87
CA GLY A 298 -24.18 -15.87 -9.59
C GLY A 298 -23.32 -14.62 -9.66
N GLN A 299 -23.56 -13.71 -8.71
CA GLN A 299 -22.63 -12.63 -8.40
C GLN A 299 -21.48 -13.24 -7.59
N PHE A 300 -20.29 -13.28 -8.17
CA PHE A 300 -19.07 -13.74 -7.50
C PHE A 300 -18.17 -12.56 -7.21
N LEU A 301 -17.39 -12.68 -6.14
CA LEU A 301 -16.27 -11.80 -5.85
C LEU A 301 -14.97 -12.56 -6.06
N PHE A 302 -14.01 -11.89 -6.67
CA PHE A 302 -12.72 -12.44 -7.04
C PHE A 302 -11.60 -11.69 -6.32
N ARG A 303 -10.65 -12.44 -5.77
CA ARG A 303 -9.43 -11.89 -5.20
C ARG A 303 -8.24 -12.71 -5.69
N SER A 304 -7.39 -12.08 -6.48
CA SER A 304 -6.14 -12.69 -6.90
C SER A 304 -5.03 -12.33 -5.92
N VAL A 305 -4.24 -13.32 -5.52
CA VAL A 305 -3.18 -13.19 -4.51
C VAL A 305 -1.94 -13.95 -4.94
N HIS A 306 -0.78 -13.51 -4.46
CA HIS A 306 0.42 -14.32 -4.49
C HIS A 306 0.29 -15.52 -3.53
N LEU A 307 1.00 -16.62 -3.80
CA LEU A 307 0.90 -17.85 -3.01
C LEU A 307 1.31 -17.68 -1.54
N SER A 308 2.27 -16.79 -1.25
CA SER A 308 2.62 -16.44 0.13
C SER A 308 1.47 -15.74 0.87
N VAL A 309 0.78 -14.81 0.19
CA VAL A 309 -0.38 -14.10 0.76
C VAL A 309 -1.55 -15.06 0.93
N LEU A 310 -1.77 -15.97 -0.02
CA LEU A 310 -2.77 -17.03 0.12
C LEU A 310 -2.51 -17.85 1.39
N ARG A 311 -1.28 -18.35 1.60
CA ARG A 311 -0.94 -19.13 2.79
C ARG A 311 -1.27 -18.37 4.08
N CYS A 312 -0.87 -17.10 4.18
CA CYS A 312 -1.20 -16.27 5.34
C CYS A 312 -2.71 -16.10 5.50
N THR A 313 -3.43 -15.89 4.40
CA THR A 313 -4.89 -15.71 4.39
C THR A 313 -5.62 -16.99 4.85
N LEU A 314 -5.17 -18.17 4.42
CA LEU A 314 -5.71 -19.45 4.85
C LEU A 314 -5.40 -19.73 6.33
N ALA A 315 -4.18 -19.41 6.77
CA ALA A 315 -3.75 -19.59 8.16
C ALA A 315 -4.47 -18.62 9.11
N PHE A 316 -4.74 -17.38 8.67
CA PHE A 316 -5.45 -16.39 9.46
C PHE A 316 -6.17 -15.36 8.58
N PHE A 317 -7.49 -15.47 8.52
CA PHE A 317 -8.34 -14.70 7.62
C PHE A 317 -8.80 -13.40 8.27
N ILE A 318 -7.89 -12.43 8.28
CA ILE A 318 -8.08 -11.13 8.91
C ILE A 318 -7.78 -10.00 7.91
N PRO A 319 -8.27 -8.78 8.18
CA PRO A 319 -7.86 -7.59 7.44
C PRO A 319 -6.34 -7.44 7.48
N HIS A 320 -5.73 -7.20 6.31
CA HIS A 320 -4.30 -6.99 6.19
C HIS A 320 -4.02 -5.71 5.41
N VAL A 321 -2.88 -5.08 5.69
CA VAL A 321 -2.36 -3.95 4.90
C VAL A 321 -1.26 -4.51 4.01
N SER A 322 -1.44 -4.39 2.69
CA SER A 322 -0.38 -4.71 1.74
C SER A 322 0.74 -3.68 1.89
N THR A 323 2.00 -4.09 1.89
CA THR A 323 3.13 -3.13 1.82
C THR A 323 3.22 -2.47 0.43
N ASN A 324 2.40 -2.91 -0.53
CA ASN A 324 2.25 -2.32 -1.84
C ASN A 324 1.06 -1.34 -1.80
N ASN A 325 1.34 -0.05 -1.66
CA ASN A 325 0.33 0.98 -1.37
C ASN A 325 -0.88 1.01 -2.32
N LYS A 326 -0.78 0.45 -3.53
CA LYS A 326 -1.90 0.41 -4.49
C LYS A 326 -3.06 -0.48 -4.06
N ASP A 327 -2.84 -1.41 -3.13
CA ASP A 327 -3.86 -2.41 -2.77
C ASP A 327 -4.64 -2.01 -1.51
N ASN A 328 -4.39 -0.82 -0.95
CA ASN A 328 -4.97 -0.39 0.33
C ASN A 328 -5.93 0.81 0.21
N GLU A 329 -6.62 1.00 -0.91
CA GLU A 329 -7.45 2.19 -1.18
C GLU A 329 -8.49 2.52 -0.09
N PHE A 330 -8.93 1.50 0.67
CA PHE A 330 -9.86 1.62 1.79
C PHE A 330 -9.25 1.28 3.16
N GLY A 331 -7.92 1.12 3.27
CA GLY A 331 -7.21 0.73 4.48
C GLY A 331 -7.00 -0.78 4.66
N PRO A 332 -6.72 -1.26 5.89
CA PRO A 332 -6.60 -2.68 6.18
C PRO A 332 -7.86 -3.43 5.77
N GLY A 333 -7.73 -4.50 4.99
CA GLY A 333 -8.90 -5.21 4.49
C GLY A 333 -8.61 -6.47 3.68
N ILE A 334 -9.66 -7.26 3.46
CA ILE A 334 -9.67 -8.31 2.44
C ILE A 334 -10.39 -7.76 1.20
N TYR A 335 -9.59 -7.26 0.26
CA TYR A 335 -10.03 -6.70 -1.00
C TYR A 335 -10.50 -7.78 -1.96
N THR A 336 -11.68 -7.57 -2.56
CA THR A 336 -12.29 -8.42 -3.58
C THR A 336 -12.96 -7.54 -4.63
N THR A 337 -13.22 -8.06 -5.83
CA THR A 337 -13.90 -7.33 -6.91
C THR A 337 -14.89 -8.24 -7.63
N THR A 338 -15.96 -7.67 -8.19
CA THR A 338 -16.90 -8.39 -9.06
C THR A 338 -16.33 -8.68 -10.45
N SER A 339 -15.23 -8.01 -10.82
CA SER A 339 -14.59 -8.12 -12.13
C SER A 339 -13.41 -9.09 -12.07
N LEU A 340 -13.56 -10.28 -12.69
CA LEU A 340 -12.46 -11.23 -12.80
C LEU A 340 -11.27 -10.60 -13.52
N SER A 341 -11.51 -9.91 -14.63
CA SER A 341 -10.50 -9.15 -15.37
C SER A 341 -9.72 -8.16 -14.49
N ALA A 342 -10.39 -7.42 -13.59
CA ALA A 342 -9.74 -6.50 -12.65
C ALA A 342 -8.90 -7.25 -11.62
N SER A 343 -9.42 -8.34 -11.08
CA SER A 343 -8.72 -9.20 -10.11
C SER A 343 -7.42 -9.76 -10.69
N LEU A 344 -7.44 -10.20 -11.96
CA LEU A 344 -6.27 -10.80 -12.61
C LEU A 344 -5.08 -9.83 -12.73
N LYS A 345 -5.31 -8.52 -12.73
CA LYS A 345 -4.23 -7.49 -12.74
C LYS A 345 -3.32 -7.58 -11.51
N TYR A 346 -3.78 -8.21 -10.43
CA TYR A 346 -3.01 -8.43 -9.20
C TYR A 346 -2.07 -9.67 -9.27
N LEU A 347 -2.18 -10.52 -10.31
CA LEU A 347 -1.26 -11.65 -10.57
C LEU A 347 0.03 -11.19 -11.29
N ARG A 348 0.81 -10.29 -10.69
CA ARG A 348 1.94 -9.59 -11.35
C ARG A 348 3.00 -10.52 -11.98
N SER A 349 3.25 -11.69 -11.42
CA SER A 349 4.24 -12.66 -11.92
C SER A 349 3.63 -13.74 -12.82
N GLY A 350 2.31 -13.71 -13.05
CA GLY A 350 1.56 -14.80 -13.65
C GLY A 350 1.46 -16.05 -12.77
N VAL A 351 2.02 -16.05 -11.56
CA VAL A 351 1.93 -17.15 -10.59
C VAL A 351 1.22 -16.66 -9.34
N GLY A 352 0.24 -17.41 -8.86
CA GLY A 352 -0.57 -17.04 -7.71
C GLY A 352 -1.79 -17.93 -7.56
N ALA A 353 -2.80 -17.40 -6.89
CA ALA A 353 -4.10 -18.04 -6.78
C ALA A 353 -5.21 -17.00 -6.85
N ILE A 354 -6.40 -17.46 -7.26
CA ILE A 354 -7.63 -16.67 -7.28
C ILE A 354 -8.56 -17.30 -6.27
N MET A 355 -8.90 -16.53 -5.24
CA MET A 355 -9.96 -16.85 -4.31
C MET A 355 -11.28 -16.36 -4.88
N VAL A 356 -12.24 -17.27 -4.99
CA VAL A 356 -13.58 -17.00 -5.52
C VAL A 356 -14.56 -17.12 -4.37
N PHE A 357 -15.34 -16.07 -4.15
CA PHE A 357 -16.38 -16.01 -3.14
C PHE A 357 -17.73 -15.93 -3.85
N ARG A 358 -18.71 -16.71 -3.38
CA ARG A 358 -20.11 -16.47 -3.74
C ARG A 358 -20.54 -15.10 -3.21
N ASN A 359 -21.69 -14.60 -3.67
CA ASN A 359 -22.24 -13.35 -3.16
C ASN A 359 -22.32 -13.42 -1.62
N PRO A 360 -21.48 -12.64 -0.90
CA PRO A 360 -21.59 -12.61 0.56
C PRO A 360 -22.94 -12.02 0.94
N ALA A 361 -23.48 -12.45 2.08
CA ALA A 361 -24.75 -11.96 2.60
C ALA A 361 -24.60 -10.53 3.15
N LEU A 362 -24.33 -9.57 2.26
CA LEU A 362 -24.06 -8.17 2.58
C LEU A 362 -25.23 -7.50 3.28
N GLU A 363 -26.45 -7.97 3.03
CA GLU A 363 -27.67 -7.53 3.72
C GLU A 363 -27.66 -7.82 5.23
N ARG A 364 -26.79 -8.73 5.68
CA ARG A 364 -26.58 -9.07 7.10
C ARG A 364 -25.40 -8.33 7.72
N ALA A 365 -24.79 -7.41 6.99
CA ALA A 365 -23.58 -6.70 7.37
C ALA A 365 -23.78 -5.18 7.30
N SER A 366 -22.96 -4.43 8.05
CA SER A 366 -22.86 -2.98 7.90
C SER A 366 -22.00 -2.67 6.67
N VAL A 367 -22.60 -2.14 5.60
CA VAL A 367 -21.88 -1.80 4.36
C VAL A 367 -21.80 -0.29 4.22
N TRP A 368 -20.58 0.24 4.17
CA TRP A 368 -20.33 1.63 3.85
C TRP A 368 -20.03 1.79 2.36
N GLN A 369 -20.85 2.60 1.68
CA GLN A 369 -20.63 3.03 0.29
C GLN A 369 -20.31 4.53 0.29
N PRO A 370 -19.02 4.91 0.22
CA PRO A 370 -18.66 6.32 0.23
C PRO A 370 -19.24 7.04 -0.98
N SER A 371 -19.77 8.25 -0.76
CA SER A 371 -20.05 9.19 -1.86
C SER A 371 -18.76 9.53 -2.63
N LEU A 372 -18.86 10.07 -3.85
CA LEU A 372 -17.69 10.41 -4.67
C LEU A 372 -16.65 11.23 -3.88
N ARG A 373 -17.08 12.29 -3.19
CA ARG A 373 -16.19 13.14 -2.39
C ARG A 373 -15.56 12.41 -1.20
N GLN A 374 -16.32 11.53 -0.53
CA GLN A 374 -15.78 10.70 0.55
C GLN A 374 -14.77 9.69 0.01
N TRP A 375 -15.05 9.10 -1.15
CA TRP A 375 -14.15 8.16 -1.83
C TRP A 375 -12.84 8.85 -2.22
N GLU A 376 -12.91 10.03 -2.86
CA GLU A 376 -11.72 10.81 -3.23
C GLU A 376 -10.86 11.15 -2.00
N ALA A 377 -11.49 11.62 -0.92
CA ALA A 377 -10.81 11.92 0.34
C ALA A 377 -10.13 10.68 0.93
N TRP A 378 -10.88 9.59 1.02
CA TRP A 378 -10.45 8.36 1.69
C TRP A 378 -9.35 7.63 0.93
N VAL A 379 -9.53 7.46 -0.38
CA VAL A 379 -8.52 6.84 -1.24
C VAL A 379 -7.27 7.72 -1.30
N SER A 380 -7.40 9.05 -1.34
CA SER A 380 -6.22 9.94 -1.26
C SER A 380 -5.46 9.77 0.06
N LYS A 381 -6.19 9.61 1.19
CA LYS A 381 -5.61 9.37 2.51
C LYS A 381 -4.82 8.07 2.56
N TRP A 382 -5.39 6.97 2.08
CA TRP A 382 -4.73 5.66 2.15
C TRP A 382 -3.65 5.43 1.09
N LEU A 383 -3.74 6.10 -0.05
CA LEU A 383 -2.67 6.12 -1.04
C LEU A 383 -1.54 7.10 -0.68
N ASP A 384 -1.60 7.70 0.51
CA ASP A 384 -0.62 8.67 1.02
C ASP A 384 -0.39 9.82 0.01
N ARG A 385 -1.49 10.33 -0.56
CA ARG A 385 -1.44 11.49 -1.44
C ARG A 385 -1.38 12.74 -0.58
N SER A 386 -0.39 13.58 -0.82
CA SER A 386 -0.24 14.87 -0.16
C SER A 386 -1.25 15.88 -0.74
N LEU A 387 -2.54 15.63 -0.50
CA LEU A 387 -3.66 16.46 -0.93
C LEU A 387 -4.42 16.95 0.29
N VAL A 388 -4.92 18.19 0.24
CA VAL A 388 -5.74 18.77 1.33
C VAL A 388 -6.96 17.88 1.63
N ILE A 389 -7.57 17.30 0.59
CA ILE A 389 -8.74 16.42 0.74
C ILE A 389 -8.42 15.14 1.54
N ALA A 390 -7.16 14.68 1.55
CA ALA A 390 -6.72 13.51 2.31
C ALA A 390 -6.65 13.76 3.83
N ARG A 391 -6.56 15.03 4.25
CA ARG A 391 -6.48 15.46 5.66
C ARG A 391 -7.84 15.62 6.34
N GLY A 392 -8.94 15.36 5.61
CA GLY A 392 -10.28 15.42 6.17
C GLY A 392 -10.49 14.45 7.33
N PRO A 393 -11.51 14.71 8.19
CA PRO A 393 -11.86 13.78 9.26
C PRO A 393 -12.27 12.43 8.68
N THR A 394 -11.96 11.35 9.43
CA THR A 394 -12.42 10.01 9.07
C THR A 394 -13.95 9.95 9.15
N PRO A 395 -14.65 9.50 8.10
CA PRO A 395 -16.11 9.35 8.13
C PRO A 395 -16.55 8.40 9.26
N PRO A 396 -17.60 8.73 10.03
CA PRO A 396 -18.03 7.89 11.15
C PRO A 396 -18.44 6.48 10.73
N GLU A 397 -18.98 6.32 9.51
CA GLU A 397 -19.42 5.04 8.96
C GLU A 397 -18.27 4.03 8.85
N TYR A 398 -17.04 4.52 8.61
CA TYR A 398 -15.84 3.68 8.54
C TYR A 398 -15.65 2.84 9.81
N TYR A 399 -15.87 3.43 10.99
CA TYR A 399 -15.64 2.75 12.27
C TYR A 399 -16.62 1.61 12.55
N THR A 400 -17.77 1.64 11.90
CA THR A 400 -18.85 0.65 12.09
C THR A 400 -19.06 -0.26 10.88
N ALA A 401 -18.29 -0.07 9.81
CA ALA A 401 -18.40 -0.85 8.59
C ALA A 401 -17.84 -2.26 8.80
N ASP A 402 -18.59 -3.26 8.36
CA ASP A 402 -18.08 -4.61 8.14
C ASP A 402 -17.47 -4.74 6.74
N PHE A 403 -18.10 -4.07 5.77
CA PHE A 403 -17.64 -3.97 4.40
C PHE A 403 -17.59 -2.52 3.94
N ILE A 404 -16.62 -2.22 3.09
CA ILE A 404 -16.57 -0.99 2.31
C ILE A 404 -16.72 -1.36 0.84
N GLN A 405 -17.64 -0.73 0.13
CA GLN A 405 -17.88 -0.97 -1.29
C GLN A 405 -17.74 0.33 -2.07
N GLY A 406 -16.89 0.33 -3.09
CA GLY A 406 -16.67 1.50 -3.94
C GLY A 406 -15.90 1.16 -5.22
N ALA A 407 -15.62 2.17 -6.03
CA ALA A 407 -14.81 2.00 -7.23
C ALA A 407 -13.35 1.65 -6.88
N ILE A 408 -12.68 0.92 -7.77
CA ILE A 408 -11.22 0.79 -7.80
C ILE A 408 -10.64 2.06 -8.42
N SER A 409 -9.52 2.58 -7.91
CA SER A 409 -8.88 3.73 -8.56
C SER A 409 -8.35 3.37 -9.95
N GLY A 410 -8.71 4.19 -10.94
CA GLY A 410 -8.34 4.01 -12.33
C GLY A 410 -6.97 4.58 -12.66
N GLY A 411 -6.25 3.87 -13.54
CA GLY A 411 -5.38 4.45 -14.57
C GLY A 411 -4.06 5.10 -14.15
N GLN A 412 -2.98 4.49 -14.64
CA GLN A 412 -1.62 5.00 -14.84
C GLN A 412 -1.47 6.52 -14.98
N LEU A 413 -1.27 7.20 -13.86
CA LEU A 413 -0.44 8.39 -13.85
C LEU A 413 0.99 7.93 -13.60
N ASP A 414 1.96 8.65 -14.18
CA ASP A 414 3.36 8.57 -13.74
C ASP A 414 3.35 8.53 -12.21
N PRO A 415 4.00 7.55 -11.54
CA PRO A 415 4.07 7.50 -10.08
C PRO A 415 4.41 8.83 -9.41
N ARG A 416 5.14 9.72 -10.11
CA ARG A 416 5.41 11.10 -9.67
C ARG A 416 4.15 11.97 -9.72
N SER A 417 3.47 12.04 -10.85
CA SER A 417 2.23 12.83 -11.05
C SER A 417 1.03 12.28 -10.26
N ALA A 418 0.98 10.96 -10.04
CA ALA A 418 -0.10 10.27 -9.34
C ALA A 418 -0.28 10.74 -7.90
N ARG A 419 0.78 11.21 -7.25
CA ARG A 419 0.76 11.66 -5.85
C ARG A 419 0.12 13.04 -5.65
N LEU A 420 0.05 13.83 -6.72
CA LEU A 420 -0.41 15.22 -6.70
C LEU A 420 -1.81 15.40 -7.30
N GLN A 421 -2.42 14.32 -7.79
CA GLN A 421 -3.74 14.36 -8.41
C GLN A 421 -4.76 13.63 -7.54
N VAL A 422 -6.01 14.07 -7.60
CA VAL A 422 -7.13 13.34 -7.00
C VAL A 422 -7.29 11.99 -7.71
N PRO A 423 -7.50 10.87 -7.00
CA PRO A 423 -7.77 9.58 -7.61
C PRO A 423 -9.01 9.67 -8.52
N ILE A 424 -9.00 8.92 -9.63
CA ILE A 424 -10.14 8.83 -10.54
C ILE A 424 -10.80 7.47 -10.33
N GLN A 425 -12.14 7.42 -10.26
CA GLN A 425 -12.87 6.16 -10.17
C GLN A 425 -12.78 5.40 -11.51
N SER A 426 -12.47 4.11 -11.46
CA SER A 426 -12.65 3.22 -12.61
C SER A 426 -14.07 2.64 -12.66
N GLU A 427 -14.41 2.00 -13.77
CA GLU A 427 -15.67 1.25 -13.92
C GLU A 427 -15.70 -0.02 -13.05
N ASP A 428 -14.53 -0.53 -12.66
CA ASP A 428 -14.43 -1.71 -11.80
C ASP A 428 -14.73 -1.33 -10.34
N THR A 429 -15.52 -2.14 -9.65
CA THR A 429 -15.83 -1.95 -8.22
C THR A 429 -15.15 -3.00 -7.36
N GLN A 430 -14.93 -2.65 -6.09
CA GLN A 430 -14.36 -3.53 -5.09
C GLN A 430 -15.24 -3.54 -3.83
N VAL A 431 -15.21 -4.68 -3.15
CA VAL A 431 -15.84 -4.93 -1.86
C VAL A 431 -14.74 -5.40 -0.91
N VAL A 432 -14.59 -4.70 0.20
CA VAL A 432 -13.49 -4.91 1.15
C VAL A 432 -14.06 -5.28 2.50
N ALA A 433 -13.73 -6.49 2.99
CA ALA A 433 -14.04 -6.84 4.37
C ALA A 433 -13.02 -6.16 5.31
N VAL A 434 -13.50 -5.30 6.20
CA VAL A 434 -12.66 -4.44 7.07
C VAL A 434 -12.84 -4.72 8.57
N SER A 435 -13.84 -5.52 8.95
CA SER A 435 -14.06 -5.97 10.34
C SER A 435 -13.91 -7.49 10.46
N TYR A 436 -13.80 -7.99 11.70
CA TYR A 436 -13.82 -9.44 11.96
C TYR A 436 -15.13 -10.10 11.49
N ARG A 437 -16.27 -9.44 11.71
CA ARG A 437 -17.57 -9.92 11.24
C ARG A 437 -17.66 -9.92 9.72
N GLY A 438 -17.13 -8.89 9.05
CA GLY A 438 -17.02 -8.88 7.59
C GLY A 438 -16.16 -10.03 7.07
N CYS A 439 -15.04 -10.31 7.74
CA CYS A 439 -14.17 -11.44 7.40
C CYS A 439 -14.86 -12.79 7.62
N GLU A 440 -15.64 -12.94 8.68
CA GLU A 440 -16.46 -14.15 8.92
C GLU A 440 -17.46 -14.37 7.78
N ILE A 441 -18.25 -13.35 7.42
CA ILE A 441 -19.23 -13.41 6.32
C ILE A 441 -18.54 -13.72 4.98
N LEU A 442 -17.38 -13.11 4.73
CA LEU A 442 -16.63 -13.36 3.50
C LEU A 442 -16.02 -14.76 3.47
N ASN A 443 -15.55 -15.28 4.61
CA ASN A 443 -15.06 -16.65 4.72
C ASN A 443 -16.18 -17.68 4.48
N ASP A 444 -17.38 -17.45 5.02
CA ASP A 444 -18.54 -18.32 4.77
C ASP A 444 -18.89 -18.37 3.28
N ALA A 445 -18.69 -17.25 2.57
CA ALA A 445 -18.88 -17.14 1.14
C ALA A 445 -17.74 -17.76 0.31
N PHE A 446 -16.61 -18.16 0.91
CA PHE A 446 -15.46 -18.69 0.19
C PHE A 446 -15.80 -20.01 -0.50
N TYR A 447 -15.76 -20.01 -1.84
CA TYR A 447 -16.35 -21.07 -2.66
C TYR A 447 -15.31 -21.91 -3.39
N MET A 448 -14.34 -21.26 -4.02
CA MET A 448 -13.38 -21.93 -4.90
C MET A 448 -12.00 -21.28 -4.82
N LEU A 449 -10.96 -22.10 -4.98
CA LEU A 449 -9.58 -21.68 -5.09
C LEU A 449 -9.00 -22.13 -6.43
N ILE A 450 -8.55 -21.19 -7.25
CA ILE A 450 -7.94 -21.48 -8.55
C ILE A 450 -6.45 -21.17 -8.46
N PHE A 451 -5.60 -22.17 -8.59
CA PHE A 451 -4.15 -21.99 -8.65
C PHE A 451 -3.74 -21.61 -10.07
N VAL A 452 -2.96 -20.52 -10.21
CA VAL A 452 -2.40 -20.07 -11.48
C VAL A 452 -0.89 -20.25 -11.42
N GLY A 453 -0.32 -21.03 -12.33
CA GLY A 453 1.12 -21.29 -12.28
C GLY A 453 1.68 -21.87 -13.56
N THR A 454 3.00 -22.06 -13.59
CA THR A 454 3.65 -22.84 -14.65
C THR A 454 3.18 -24.29 -14.55
N ALA A 455 2.99 -24.94 -15.69
CA ALA A 455 2.53 -26.33 -15.78
C ALA A 455 3.49 -27.29 -15.06
#